data_AF-X5J9F4-F1
#
_entry.id   AF-X5J9F4-F1
#
_cell.length_a   1.000
_cell.length_b   1.000
_cell.length_c   1.000
_cell.angle_alpha   90.00
_cell.angle_beta   90.00
_cell.angle_gamma   90.00
#
_symmetry.space_group_name_H-M   'P 1'
#
loop_
_entity.id
_entity.type
_entity.pdbx_description
1 polymer ?
#
loop_
_entity_poly.entity_id
_entity_poly.type
_entity_poly.pdbx_seq_one_letter_code
_entity_poly.pdbx_strand_id
1 'polypeptide(L)'
;MAITSREELKKSFEKGSIPTQRDFEDLIDSMFHKQDDKILSQDYGLSLSPKGSSAKLITFFNNLNDFKPTWSIEQYPKNTPAFGFNLVDKEGESRFLVQSNGHVGIGTTNPLEKLTVNGNVSMHGRRGAYASGEVPGDGTWYNITPPLNACHAFEVIAKIGKKGRGLYAMSHAIALSTFGDSSNKVSTVKAYYGSFRNKIKFRWAGDTFNYTLQMKTQRDYGEDSMIKYYVTNLWWEEEEYEAVHQ
;
A
#
# COMPACT_ATOMS: atom_id res chain seq x y z
N MET A 1 -2.78 -26.34 29.80
CA MET A 1 -4.19 -26.20 29.38
C MET A 1 -4.98 -27.19 30.20
N ALA A 2 -5.80 -26.69 31.12
CA ALA A 2 -6.51 -27.48 32.11
C ALA A 2 -7.20 -28.71 31.52
N ILE A 3 -7.02 -29.84 32.19
CA ILE A 3 -7.51 -31.16 31.78
C ILE A 3 -9.03 -31.28 32.05
N THR A 4 -9.55 -30.46 32.96
CA THR A 4 -10.92 -30.53 33.50
C THR A 4 -11.79 -29.41 32.91
N SER A 5 -13.03 -29.71 32.51
CA SER A 5 -13.92 -28.70 31.93
C SER A 5 -14.39 -27.68 32.98
N ARG A 6 -14.73 -26.46 32.56
CA ARG A 6 -15.25 -25.42 33.48
C ARG A 6 -16.53 -25.87 34.20
N GLU A 7 -17.36 -26.69 33.56
CA GLU A 7 -18.58 -27.22 34.18
C GLU A 7 -18.29 -28.28 35.25
N GLU A 8 -17.24 -29.08 35.08
CA GLU A 8 -16.78 -30.02 36.12
C GLU A 8 -16.12 -29.28 37.28
N LEU A 9 -15.27 -28.30 36.99
CA LEU A 9 -14.64 -27.44 38.01
C LEU A 9 -15.70 -26.77 38.89
N LYS A 10 -16.77 -26.20 38.31
CA LYS A 10 -17.84 -25.54 39.08
C LYS A 10 -18.49 -26.45 40.13
N LYS A 11 -18.67 -27.74 39.85
CA LYS A 11 -19.28 -28.70 40.79
C LYS A 11 -18.46 -28.85 42.08
N SER A 12 -17.14 -28.82 41.97
CA SER A 12 -16.24 -28.87 43.12
C SER A 12 -16.36 -27.65 44.05
N PHE A 13 -16.92 -26.53 43.57
CA PHE A 13 -17.08 -25.28 44.31
C PHE A 13 -18.54 -24.89 44.59
N GLU A 14 -19.50 -25.81 44.45
CA GLU A 14 -20.90 -25.59 44.82
C GLU A 14 -21.09 -25.47 46.34
N LYS A 15 -22.22 -24.87 46.75
CA LYS A 15 -22.54 -24.69 48.17
C LYS A 15 -22.64 -26.05 48.88
N GLY A 16 -21.75 -26.28 49.83
CA GLY A 16 -21.69 -27.53 50.60
C GLY A 16 -20.62 -28.52 50.09
N SER A 17 -20.00 -28.24 48.94
CA SER A 17 -18.82 -28.95 48.48
C SER A 17 -17.58 -28.55 49.30
N ILE A 18 -16.65 -29.49 49.49
CA ILE A 18 -15.34 -29.23 50.12
C ILE A 18 -14.28 -29.43 49.04
N PRO A 19 -13.81 -28.35 48.37
CA PRO A 19 -12.79 -28.47 47.34
C PRO A 19 -11.49 -29.02 47.91
N THR A 20 -10.85 -29.91 47.18
CA THR A 20 -9.55 -30.49 47.50
C THR A 20 -8.41 -29.60 47.01
N GLN A 21 -7.17 -29.86 47.47
CA GLN A 21 -5.97 -29.20 46.92
C GLN A 21 -5.90 -29.32 45.40
N ARG A 22 -6.25 -30.50 44.85
CA ARG A 22 -6.27 -30.76 43.40
C ARG A 22 -7.25 -29.84 42.67
N ASP A 23 -8.43 -29.59 43.26
CA ASP A 23 -9.43 -28.69 42.67
C ASP A 23 -8.91 -27.24 42.58
N PHE A 24 -8.10 -26.82 43.56
CA PHE A 24 -7.44 -25.51 43.53
C PHE A 24 -6.29 -25.46 42.51
N GLU A 25 -5.49 -26.52 42.40
CA GLU A 25 -4.44 -26.64 41.35
C GLU A 25 -5.08 -26.53 39.96
N ASP A 26 -6.12 -27.33 39.68
CA ASP A 26 -6.82 -27.31 38.40
C ASP A 26 -7.45 -25.93 38.11
N LEU A 27 -7.97 -25.23 39.14
CA LEU A 27 -8.51 -23.88 38.99
C LEU A 27 -7.42 -22.86 38.62
N ILE A 28 -6.28 -22.88 39.32
CA ILE A 28 -5.16 -21.97 39.09
C ILE A 28 -4.60 -22.17 37.68
N ASP A 29 -4.37 -23.42 37.28
CA ASP A 29 -3.85 -23.78 35.95
C ASP A 29 -4.86 -23.55 34.80
N SER A 30 -6.14 -23.35 35.14
CA SER A 30 -7.20 -22.95 34.20
C SER A 30 -7.24 -21.44 33.92
N MET A 31 -6.60 -20.62 34.76
CA MET A 31 -6.58 -19.17 34.61
C MET A 31 -5.40 -18.71 33.76
N PHE A 32 -5.60 -17.62 33.01
CA PHE A 32 -4.51 -16.99 32.26
C PHE A 32 -3.63 -16.18 33.21
N HIS A 33 -2.34 -16.51 33.28
CA HIS A 33 -1.36 -15.76 34.06
C HIS A 33 -0.41 -14.98 33.13
N LYS A 34 -0.49 -13.65 33.21
CA LYS A 34 0.15 -12.71 32.28
C LYS A 34 1.65 -12.97 32.08
N GLN A 35 2.36 -13.27 33.15
CA GLN A 35 3.81 -13.40 33.19
C GLN A 35 4.27 -14.82 32.83
N ASP A 36 3.55 -15.84 33.29
CA ASP A 36 3.93 -17.24 33.06
C ASP A 36 3.51 -17.74 31.67
N ASP A 37 2.36 -17.29 31.17
CA ASP A 37 1.88 -17.68 29.84
C ASP A 37 2.57 -16.90 28.72
N LYS A 38 3.36 -15.87 29.06
CA LYS A 38 4.06 -14.97 28.11
C LYS A 38 3.15 -14.33 27.06
N ILE A 39 1.84 -14.30 27.31
CA ILE A 39 0.82 -13.79 26.38
C ILE A 39 0.91 -12.26 26.29
N LEU A 40 1.28 -11.56 27.37
CA LEU A 40 1.39 -10.10 27.38
C LEU A 40 2.71 -9.65 27.98
N SER A 41 3.65 -9.23 27.12
CA SER A 41 4.85 -8.51 27.56
C SER A 41 4.53 -7.03 27.80
N GLN A 42 5.17 -6.40 28.79
CA GLN A 42 5.11 -4.94 28.94
C GLN A 42 5.68 -4.22 27.71
N ASP A 43 6.70 -4.80 27.08
CA ASP A 43 7.40 -4.17 25.95
C ASP A 43 6.84 -4.57 24.58
N TYR A 44 6.20 -5.74 24.47
CA TYR A 44 5.80 -6.32 23.17
C TYR A 44 4.28 -6.50 23.00
N GLY A 45 3.47 -6.19 24.02
CA GLY A 45 2.02 -6.40 23.95
C GLY A 45 1.64 -7.88 23.85
N LEU A 46 0.62 -8.20 23.05
CA LEU A 46 0.15 -9.58 22.83
C LEU A 46 1.17 -10.38 22.01
N SER A 47 1.83 -11.34 22.66
CA SER A 47 2.81 -12.23 22.02
C SER A 47 2.16 -13.56 21.68
N LEU A 48 2.14 -13.90 20.38
CA LEU A 48 1.72 -15.21 19.89
C LEU A 48 2.92 -15.90 19.27
N SER A 49 3.14 -17.15 19.65
CA SER A 49 4.16 -18.00 19.06
C SER A 49 3.52 -19.34 18.68
N PRO A 50 3.75 -19.84 17.45
CA PRO A 50 3.24 -21.14 17.09
C PRO A 50 3.90 -22.21 17.97
N LYS A 51 3.13 -23.22 18.37
CA LYS A 51 3.65 -24.36 19.14
C LYS A 51 3.74 -25.60 18.26
N GLY A 52 4.87 -26.31 18.33
CA GLY A 52 5.09 -27.55 17.57
C GLY A 52 5.34 -27.28 16.09
N SER A 53 4.74 -28.07 15.21
CA SER A 53 4.93 -28.00 13.75
C SER A 53 3.92 -27.11 13.01
N SER A 54 2.93 -26.56 13.71
CA SER A 54 1.91 -25.69 13.11
C SER A 54 2.45 -24.29 12.91
N ALA A 55 2.26 -23.69 11.72
CA ALA A 55 2.57 -22.27 11.48
C ALA A 55 1.44 -21.31 11.87
N LYS A 56 0.29 -21.83 12.34
CA LYS A 56 -0.91 -21.05 12.65
C LYS A 56 -0.79 -20.34 13.99
N LEU A 57 -1.08 -19.04 13.98
CA LEU A 57 -1.18 -18.18 15.16
C LEU A 57 -2.64 -17.97 15.59
N ILE A 58 -3.49 -17.59 14.63
CA ILE A 58 -4.91 -17.29 14.86
C ILE A 58 -5.72 -17.94 13.76
N THR A 59 -6.86 -18.53 14.10
CA THR A 59 -7.77 -19.18 13.15
C THR A 59 -9.18 -18.62 13.29
N PHE A 60 -9.88 -18.48 12.15
CA PHE A 60 -11.25 -17.99 12.08
C PHE A 60 -12.10 -19.04 11.40
N PHE A 61 -13.14 -19.50 12.09
CA PHE A 61 -14.11 -20.47 11.57
C PHE A 61 -15.38 -19.72 11.16
N ASN A 62 -15.98 -20.11 10.05
CA ASN A 62 -17.28 -19.57 9.63
C ASN A 62 -18.41 -20.20 10.45
N ASN A 63 -18.28 -21.48 10.82
CA ASN A 63 -19.19 -22.20 11.70
C ASN A 63 -18.43 -22.97 12.80
N LEU A 64 -19.02 -23.10 13.99
CA LEU A 64 -18.43 -23.86 15.10
C LEU A 64 -18.23 -25.35 14.78
N ASN A 65 -19.00 -25.90 13.84
CA ASN A 65 -18.92 -27.30 13.42
C ASN A 65 -17.95 -27.52 12.25
N ASP A 66 -17.29 -26.46 11.74
CA ASP A 66 -16.34 -26.59 10.65
C ASP A 66 -15.09 -27.36 11.11
N PHE A 67 -14.71 -28.41 10.38
CA PHE A 67 -13.50 -29.20 10.69
C PHE A 67 -12.18 -28.46 10.38
N LYS A 68 -12.24 -27.36 9.64
CA LYS A 68 -11.09 -26.54 9.24
C LYS A 68 -11.45 -25.06 9.31
N PRO A 69 -10.49 -24.19 9.68
CA PRO A 69 -10.74 -22.76 9.68
C PRO A 69 -10.94 -22.24 8.26
N THR A 70 -11.78 -21.20 8.13
CA THR A 70 -11.98 -20.46 6.89
C THR A 70 -10.80 -19.55 6.57
N TRP A 71 -10.22 -18.94 7.61
CA TRP A 71 -9.03 -18.10 7.51
C TRP A 71 -8.05 -18.44 8.63
N SER A 72 -6.75 -18.34 8.33
CA SER A 72 -5.69 -18.45 9.33
C SER A 72 -4.68 -17.32 9.16
N ILE A 73 -4.21 -16.78 10.27
CA ILE A 73 -2.98 -15.98 10.32
C ILE A 73 -1.84 -16.92 10.64
N GLU A 74 -0.86 -16.96 9.75
CA GLU A 74 0.32 -17.84 9.81
C GLU A 74 1.60 -17.02 9.67
N GLN A 75 2.75 -17.57 10.06
CA GLN A 75 4.05 -16.92 9.88
C GLN A 75 4.82 -17.37 8.64
N TYR A 76 4.57 -18.61 8.22
CA TYR A 76 5.24 -19.25 7.10
C TYR A 76 4.19 -19.65 6.08
N PRO A 77 4.18 -19.02 4.89
CA PRO A 77 3.34 -19.52 3.82
C PRO A 77 3.78 -20.92 3.40
N LYS A 78 2.82 -21.70 2.90
CA LYS A 78 3.03 -23.07 2.48
C LYS A 78 4.10 -23.15 1.38
N ASN A 79 5.01 -24.13 1.50
CA ASN A 79 6.05 -24.46 0.51
C ASN A 79 6.99 -23.30 0.14
N THR A 80 7.23 -22.35 1.04
CA THR A 80 8.18 -21.25 0.81
C THR A 80 9.03 -21.00 2.06
N PRO A 81 10.29 -20.58 1.91
CA PRO A 81 11.11 -20.11 3.03
C PRO A 81 10.71 -18.70 3.49
N ALA A 82 9.75 -18.04 2.83
CA ALA A 82 9.27 -16.71 3.21
C ALA A 82 8.73 -16.70 4.64
N PHE A 83 8.99 -15.60 5.34
CA PHE A 83 8.56 -15.40 6.72
C PHE A 83 7.98 -13.99 6.87
N GLY A 84 6.83 -13.90 7.54
CA GLY A 84 6.18 -12.63 7.79
C GLY A 84 4.75 -12.77 8.29
N PHE A 85 3.92 -11.76 8.07
CA PHE A 85 2.50 -11.80 8.40
C PHE A 85 1.72 -12.35 7.20
N ASN A 86 1.18 -13.57 7.33
CA ASN A 86 0.51 -14.27 6.24
C ASN A 86 -0.96 -14.55 6.57
N LEU A 87 -1.87 -14.05 5.73
CA LEU A 87 -3.29 -14.39 5.76
C LEU A 87 -3.60 -15.45 4.72
N VAL A 88 -4.11 -16.58 5.21
CA VAL A 88 -4.27 -17.84 4.47
C VAL A 88 -5.73 -18.24 4.46
N ASP A 89 -6.21 -18.72 3.32
CA ASP A 89 -7.57 -19.25 3.19
C ASP A 89 -7.71 -20.70 3.70
N LYS A 90 -8.89 -21.29 3.50
CA LYS A 90 -9.20 -22.67 3.90
C LYS A 90 -8.41 -23.74 3.15
N GLU A 91 -7.88 -23.43 1.95
CA GLU A 91 -7.03 -24.31 1.15
C GLU A 91 -5.56 -24.30 1.60
N GLY A 92 -5.17 -23.35 2.45
CA GLY A 92 -3.79 -23.15 2.85
C GLY A 92 -3.01 -22.25 1.90
N GLU A 93 -3.70 -21.51 1.03
CA GLU A 93 -3.07 -20.62 0.04
C GLU A 93 -2.96 -19.19 0.58
N SER A 94 -1.79 -18.59 0.38
CA SER A 94 -1.51 -17.21 0.79
C SER A 94 -2.33 -16.22 -0.03
N ARG A 95 -3.20 -15.46 0.63
CA ARG A 95 -4.01 -14.41 -0.02
C ARG A 95 -3.41 -13.02 0.17
N PHE A 96 -2.79 -12.79 1.32
CA PHE A 96 -2.09 -11.55 1.65
C PHE A 96 -0.87 -11.88 2.51
N LEU A 97 0.31 -11.49 2.05
CA LEU A 97 1.58 -11.71 2.74
C LEU A 97 2.31 -10.38 2.87
N VAL A 98 2.72 -10.03 4.09
CA VAL A 98 3.76 -9.02 4.34
C VAL A 98 5.01 -9.75 4.79
N GLN A 99 6.02 -9.81 3.93
CA GLN A 99 7.30 -10.41 4.24
C GLN A 99 8.09 -9.55 5.24
N SER A 100 8.97 -10.18 6.00
CA SER A 100 9.86 -9.51 6.96
C SER A 100 10.83 -8.49 6.32
N ASN A 101 11.08 -8.58 5.02
CA ASN A 101 11.82 -7.59 4.24
C ASN A 101 10.96 -6.38 3.78
N GLY A 102 9.70 -6.30 4.21
CA GLY A 102 8.76 -5.23 3.87
C GLY A 102 7.99 -5.40 2.56
N HIS A 103 8.23 -6.48 1.79
CA HIS A 103 7.49 -6.71 0.54
C HIS A 103 6.09 -7.27 0.81
N VAL A 104 5.11 -6.76 0.07
CA VAL A 104 3.70 -7.14 0.19
C VAL A 104 3.27 -7.92 -1.04
N GLY A 105 2.81 -9.15 -0.85
CA GLY A 105 2.23 -10.00 -1.89
C GLY A 105 0.72 -10.14 -1.71
N ILE A 106 -0.06 -9.89 -2.76
CA ILE A 106 -1.48 -10.24 -2.84
C ILE A 106 -1.63 -11.39 -3.84
N GLY A 107 -2.06 -12.55 -3.38
CA GLY A 107 -2.14 -13.77 -4.20
C GLY A 107 -0.79 -14.35 -4.65
N THR A 108 0.32 -13.91 -4.04
CA THR A 108 1.67 -14.43 -4.28
C THR A 108 2.46 -14.45 -2.98
N THR A 109 3.38 -15.41 -2.85
CA THR A 109 4.33 -15.52 -1.74
C THR A 109 5.73 -15.05 -2.11
N ASN A 110 5.96 -14.72 -3.39
CA ASN A 110 7.23 -14.23 -3.93
C ASN A 110 7.02 -12.88 -4.63
N PRO A 111 6.76 -11.80 -3.88
CA PRO A 111 6.71 -10.46 -4.44
C PRO A 111 8.09 -10.04 -4.97
N LEU A 112 8.16 -9.58 -6.22
CA LEU A 112 9.40 -9.09 -6.84
C LEU A 112 9.60 -7.58 -6.63
N GLU A 113 8.53 -6.89 -6.26
CA GLU A 113 8.47 -5.46 -5.97
C GLU A 113 7.84 -5.24 -4.60
N LYS A 114 8.04 -4.06 -4.00
CA LYS A 114 7.48 -3.69 -2.67
C LYS A 114 6.00 -4.04 -2.53
N LEU A 115 5.21 -3.92 -3.60
CA LEU A 115 3.87 -4.45 -3.70
C LEU A 115 3.74 -5.25 -5.00
N THR A 116 3.45 -6.54 -4.89
CA THR A 116 3.14 -7.41 -6.03
C THR A 116 1.73 -7.95 -5.89
N VAL A 117 0.90 -7.75 -6.92
CA VAL A 117 -0.45 -8.32 -7.00
C VAL A 117 -0.47 -9.37 -8.11
N ASN A 118 -0.66 -10.63 -7.73
CA ASN A 118 -0.87 -11.72 -8.68
C ASN A 118 -2.36 -11.84 -9.02
N GLY A 119 -2.83 -10.93 -9.86
CA GLY A 119 -4.23 -10.88 -10.29
C GLY A 119 -4.61 -9.51 -10.87
N ASN A 120 -5.91 -9.31 -11.07
CA ASN A 120 -6.44 -8.05 -11.60
C ASN A 120 -6.69 -7.05 -10.47
N VAL A 121 -6.36 -5.78 -10.72
CA VAL A 121 -6.64 -4.67 -9.79
C VAL A 121 -7.79 -3.82 -10.34
N SER A 122 -8.90 -3.78 -9.59
CA SER A 122 -10.00 -2.84 -9.84
C SER A 122 -9.88 -1.67 -8.88
N MET A 123 -9.92 -0.44 -9.41
CA MET A 123 -9.76 0.78 -8.61
C MET A 123 -10.72 1.88 -9.07
N HIS A 124 -11.24 2.65 -8.12
CA HIS A 124 -12.06 3.83 -8.43
C HIS A 124 -11.25 4.95 -9.11
N GLY A 125 -9.95 5.00 -8.88
CA GLY A 125 -9.04 5.92 -9.54
C GLY A 125 -7.58 5.70 -9.12
N ARG A 126 -6.65 6.22 -9.92
CA ARG A 126 -5.21 6.25 -9.64
C ARG A 126 -4.72 7.69 -9.66
N ARG A 127 -3.91 8.06 -8.66
CA ARG A 127 -3.23 9.36 -8.58
C ARG A 127 -1.73 9.11 -8.62
N GLY A 128 -1.03 9.80 -9.53
CA GLY A 128 0.43 9.78 -9.57
C GLY A 128 1.04 10.37 -8.30
N ALA A 129 2.05 9.71 -7.76
CA ALA A 129 2.71 10.07 -6.51
C ALA A 129 4.17 10.53 -6.69
N TYR A 130 4.72 10.49 -7.91
CA TYR A 130 6.10 10.90 -8.16
C TYR A 130 6.29 12.40 -7.95
N ALA A 131 5.39 13.21 -8.54
CA ALA A 131 5.30 14.63 -8.28
C ALA A 131 3.84 15.07 -8.39
N SER A 132 3.42 16.03 -7.56
CA SER A 132 2.11 16.65 -7.68
C SER A 132 2.12 18.05 -7.10
N GLY A 133 1.24 18.90 -7.59
CA GLY A 133 1.17 20.27 -7.11
C GLY A 133 0.25 21.14 -7.93
N GLU A 134 0.45 22.44 -7.76
CA GLU A 134 -0.28 23.49 -8.46
C GLU A 134 0.72 24.50 -9.05
N VAL A 135 0.53 24.89 -10.30
CA VAL A 135 1.33 25.95 -10.95
C VAL A 135 0.39 26.99 -11.57
N PRO A 136 0.78 28.27 -11.67
CA PRO A 136 -0.05 29.29 -12.31
C PRO A 136 -0.43 28.97 -13.77
N GLY A 137 -1.66 29.32 -14.13
CA GLY A 137 -2.23 29.18 -15.47
C GLY A 137 -2.05 30.43 -16.34
N ASP A 138 -0.95 31.14 -16.17
CA ASP A 138 -0.63 32.45 -16.75
C ASP A 138 -0.02 32.40 -18.17
N GLY A 139 0.32 31.20 -18.64
CA GLY A 139 0.99 30.99 -19.94
C GLY A 139 2.51 30.92 -19.87
N THR A 140 3.08 30.94 -18.65
CA THR A 140 4.50 30.73 -18.34
C THR A 140 4.80 29.23 -18.18
N TRP A 141 6.01 28.81 -18.53
CA TRP A 141 6.47 27.43 -18.33
C TRP A 141 6.93 27.21 -16.89
N TYR A 142 6.40 26.16 -16.25
CA TYR A 142 6.78 25.75 -14.90
C TYR A 142 7.32 24.32 -14.91
N ASN A 143 8.36 24.07 -14.12
CA ASN A 143 8.89 22.73 -13.87
C ASN A 143 7.89 21.93 -13.03
N ILE A 144 7.66 20.68 -13.40
CA ILE A 144 6.69 19.80 -12.73
C ILE A 144 7.30 18.49 -12.22
N THR A 145 8.60 18.32 -12.47
CA THR A 145 9.47 17.28 -11.92
C THR A 145 10.70 17.97 -11.29
N PRO A 146 11.41 17.30 -10.37
CA PRO A 146 12.77 17.72 -10.03
C PRO A 146 13.68 17.72 -11.27
N PRO A 147 14.91 18.29 -11.15
CA PRO A 147 15.99 18.02 -12.09
C PRO A 147 16.24 16.51 -12.26
N LEU A 148 16.48 16.09 -13.49
CA LEU A 148 16.62 14.71 -13.92
C LEU A 148 17.93 14.53 -14.70
N ASN A 149 18.52 13.34 -14.61
CA ASN A 149 19.81 13.02 -15.24
C ASN A 149 19.89 11.59 -15.81
N ALA A 150 18.76 10.89 -15.94
CA ALA A 150 18.67 9.50 -16.41
C ALA A 150 17.51 9.32 -17.40
N CYS A 151 17.18 8.08 -17.78
CA CYS A 151 16.04 7.79 -18.66
C CYS A 151 14.72 7.82 -17.87
N HIS A 152 13.72 8.57 -18.34
CA HIS A 152 12.43 8.67 -17.67
C HIS A 152 11.23 8.50 -18.59
N ALA A 153 10.21 7.84 -18.04
CA ALA A 153 8.88 7.72 -18.63
C ALA A 153 7.83 8.21 -17.62
N PHE A 154 7.09 9.26 -17.96
CA PHE A 154 6.07 9.83 -17.09
C PHE A 154 4.68 9.81 -17.73
N GLU A 155 3.69 9.57 -16.89
CA GLU A 155 2.29 9.86 -17.16
C GLU A 155 1.86 11.10 -16.37
N VAL A 156 1.28 12.08 -17.04
CA VAL A 156 0.81 13.32 -16.39
C VAL A 156 -0.67 13.52 -16.64
N ILE A 157 -1.44 13.71 -15.56
CA ILE A 157 -2.81 14.22 -15.61
C ILE A 157 -2.80 15.63 -15.04
N ALA A 158 -3.22 16.62 -15.82
CA ALA A 158 -3.30 18.01 -15.39
C ALA A 158 -4.65 18.63 -15.75
N LYS A 159 -5.16 19.50 -14.88
CA LYS A 159 -6.40 20.25 -15.12
C LYS A 159 -6.31 21.68 -14.62
N ILE A 160 -7.01 22.59 -15.28
CA ILE A 160 -7.25 23.95 -14.84
C ILE A 160 -8.70 24.34 -15.13
N GLY A 161 -9.28 25.16 -14.26
CA GLY A 161 -10.64 25.65 -14.41
C GLY A 161 -10.86 27.00 -13.74
N LYS A 162 -11.47 27.95 -14.44
CA LYS A 162 -11.95 29.22 -13.86
C LYS A 162 -13.47 29.28 -13.91
N LYS A 163 -14.09 29.02 -12.75
CA LYS A 163 -15.55 29.05 -12.58
C LYS A 163 -16.08 30.43 -12.95
N GLY A 164 -17.25 30.48 -13.58
CA GLY A 164 -17.89 31.73 -14.03
C GLY A 164 -17.36 32.30 -15.35
N ARG A 165 -16.13 31.97 -15.77
CA ARG A 165 -15.59 32.38 -17.10
C ARG A 165 -15.64 31.30 -18.17
N GLY A 166 -16.04 30.08 -17.83
CA GLY A 166 -16.11 28.97 -18.79
C GLY A 166 -14.74 28.61 -19.38
N LEU A 167 -13.66 28.74 -18.59
CA LEU A 167 -12.30 28.39 -19.02
C LEU A 167 -11.91 27.09 -18.34
N TYR A 168 -11.93 25.98 -19.06
CA TYR A 168 -11.48 24.69 -18.55
C TYR A 168 -10.59 23.99 -19.57
N ALA A 169 -9.52 23.38 -19.06
CA ALA A 169 -8.70 22.46 -19.82
C ALA A 169 -8.29 21.28 -18.94
N MET A 170 -8.23 20.11 -19.56
CA MET A 170 -7.66 18.90 -18.98
C MET A 170 -6.76 18.25 -20.03
N SER A 171 -5.60 17.79 -19.59
CA SER A 171 -4.66 17.09 -20.46
C SER A 171 -4.15 15.83 -19.78
N HIS A 172 -4.05 14.76 -20.57
CA HIS A 172 -3.33 13.55 -20.25
C HIS A 172 -2.09 13.50 -21.17
N ALA A 173 -0.90 13.35 -20.60
CA ALA A 173 0.35 13.29 -21.33
C ALA A 173 1.15 12.04 -20.99
N ILE A 174 1.79 11.46 -22.01
CA ILE A 174 2.87 10.48 -21.85
C ILE A 174 4.15 11.16 -22.33
N ALA A 175 5.11 11.33 -21.43
CA ALA A 175 6.37 12.00 -21.68
C ALA A 175 7.51 10.98 -21.55
N LEU A 176 8.27 10.81 -22.63
CA LEU A 176 9.42 9.91 -22.70
C LEU A 176 10.68 10.72 -22.98
N SER A 177 11.73 10.43 -22.22
CA SER A 177 13.05 10.99 -22.41
C SER A 177 14.14 9.99 -22.06
N THR A 178 15.22 9.94 -22.84
CA THR A 178 16.44 9.24 -22.44
C THR A 178 17.42 10.19 -21.74
N PHE A 179 17.49 11.44 -22.20
CA PHE A 179 18.25 12.57 -21.62
C PHE A 179 17.67 13.91 -22.13
N GLY A 180 18.04 15.06 -21.56
CA GLY A 180 17.44 16.37 -21.89
C GLY A 180 17.61 16.82 -23.35
N ASP A 181 18.84 16.77 -23.88
CA ASP A 181 19.18 17.13 -25.27
C ASP A 181 19.08 15.95 -26.25
N SER A 182 18.11 15.06 -26.02
CA SER A 182 17.84 13.94 -26.90
C SER A 182 16.53 14.12 -27.70
N SER A 183 16.21 13.18 -28.57
CA SER A 183 14.96 13.14 -29.37
C SER A 183 13.74 12.81 -28.50
N ASN A 184 13.48 13.63 -27.49
CA ASN A 184 12.43 13.43 -26.50
C ASN A 184 11.03 13.58 -27.10
N LYS A 185 10.06 12.85 -26.55
CA LYS A 185 8.67 12.86 -27.02
C LYS A 185 7.69 13.15 -25.89
N VAL A 186 6.74 14.03 -26.16
CA VAL A 186 5.55 14.19 -25.32
C VAL A 186 4.29 14.01 -26.17
N SER A 187 3.57 12.91 -25.95
CA SER A 187 2.26 12.66 -26.54
C SER A 187 1.18 13.20 -25.61
N THR A 188 0.14 13.82 -26.16
CA THR A 188 -0.88 14.50 -25.33
C THR A 188 -2.28 14.29 -25.89
N VAL A 189 -3.20 13.89 -25.02
CA VAL A 189 -4.66 13.92 -25.24
C VAL A 189 -5.20 15.11 -24.45
N LYS A 190 -6.08 15.90 -25.07
CA LYS A 190 -6.54 17.19 -24.52
C LYS A 190 -8.05 17.29 -24.62
N ALA A 191 -8.68 17.74 -23.54
CA ALA A 191 -10.07 18.16 -23.49
C ALA A 191 -10.14 19.62 -23.04
N TYR A 192 -11.09 20.37 -23.59
CA TYR A 192 -11.27 21.78 -23.24
C TYR A 192 -12.73 22.19 -23.35
N TYR A 193 -13.08 23.25 -22.62
CA TYR A 193 -14.37 23.92 -22.73
C TYR A 193 -14.16 25.39 -23.12
N GLY A 194 -15.05 25.93 -23.95
CA GLY A 194 -14.95 27.27 -24.49
C GLY A 194 -14.03 27.34 -25.71
N SER A 195 -12.87 27.99 -25.58
CA SER A 195 -11.98 28.23 -26.72
C SER A 195 -11.03 27.06 -26.98
N PHE A 196 -10.75 26.74 -28.26
CA PHE A 196 -9.70 25.78 -28.65
C PHE A 196 -8.28 26.16 -28.19
N ARG A 197 -8.09 27.39 -27.68
CA ARG A 197 -6.85 27.85 -27.06
C ARG A 197 -6.76 27.48 -25.57
N ASN A 198 -7.84 27.00 -24.96
CA ASN A 198 -7.87 26.52 -23.59
C ASN A 198 -7.19 25.14 -23.54
N LYS A 199 -5.86 25.12 -23.50
CA LYS A 199 -5.08 23.88 -23.53
C LYS A 199 -3.92 23.96 -22.55
N ILE A 200 -3.54 22.81 -22.00
CA ILE A 200 -2.27 22.65 -21.28
C ILE A 200 -1.26 22.01 -22.23
N LYS A 201 -0.06 22.57 -22.27
CA LYS A 201 1.08 22.11 -23.07
C LYS A 201 2.16 21.57 -22.14
N PHE A 202 2.96 20.66 -22.67
CA PHE A 202 4.08 20.03 -21.99
C PHE A 202 5.32 20.08 -22.89
N ARG A 203 6.50 20.12 -22.29
CA ARG A 203 7.78 19.96 -23.00
C ARG A 203 8.85 19.47 -22.04
N TRP A 204 9.88 18.84 -22.60
CA TRP A 204 11.16 18.70 -21.92
C TRP A 204 11.98 19.99 -22.09
N ALA A 205 12.75 20.35 -21.06
CA ALA A 205 13.64 21.50 -21.08
C ALA A 205 14.84 21.25 -20.16
N GLY A 206 15.99 21.81 -20.49
CA GLY A 206 17.25 21.62 -19.76
C GLY A 206 18.37 21.24 -20.71
N ASP A 207 19.47 20.76 -20.15
CA ASP A 207 20.63 20.21 -20.87
C ASP A 207 20.63 18.67 -20.77
N THR A 208 21.62 18.01 -21.39
CA THR A 208 21.73 16.53 -21.39
C THR A 208 21.54 15.88 -20.01
N PHE A 209 22.17 16.39 -18.95
CA PHE A 209 22.23 15.73 -17.64
C PHE A 209 21.51 16.51 -16.52
N ASN A 210 20.84 17.60 -16.87
CA ASN A 210 20.01 18.38 -15.97
C ASN A 210 18.81 18.90 -16.75
N TYR A 211 17.74 18.11 -16.72
CA TYR A 211 16.52 18.42 -17.44
C TYR A 211 15.28 18.16 -16.61
N THR A 212 14.16 18.71 -17.07
CA THR A 212 12.89 18.67 -16.33
C THR A 212 11.73 18.61 -17.31
N LEU A 213 10.63 18.00 -16.87
CA LEU A 213 9.36 18.11 -17.57
C LEU A 213 8.70 19.42 -17.14
N GLN A 214 8.30 20.23 -18.11
CA GLN A 214 7.60 21.49 -17.89
C GLN A 214 6.16 21.43 -18.39
N MET A 215 5.28 22.21 -17.75
CA MET A 215 3.93 22.47 -18.25
C MET A 215 3.61 23.95 -18.33
N LYS A 216 2.61 24.28 -19.15
CA LYS A 216 1.96 25.60 -19.12
C LYS A 216 0.56 25.58 -19.71
N THR A 217 -0.22 26.62 -19.46
CA THR A 217 -1.38 26.93 -20.28
C THR A 217 -0.98 27.55 -21.62
N GLN A 218 -1.78 27.32 -22.66
CA GLN A 218 -1.55 27.93 -23.98
C GLN A 218 -1.90 29.43 -24.02
N ARG A 219 -2.75 29.90 -23.10
CA ARG A 219 -3.09 31.30 -22.86
C ARG A 219 -3.24 31.52 -21.37
N ASP A 220 -3.20 32.78 -20.96
CA ASP A 220 -3.53 33.17 -19.59
C ASP A 220 -5.02 32.89 -19.26
N TYR A 221 -5.26 32.29 -18.10
CA TYR A 221 -6.58 32.04 -17.50
C TYR A 221 -7.00 33.15 -16.52
N GLY A 222 -6.10 34.10 -16.26
CA GLY A 222 -6.22 35.22 -15.35
C GLY A 222 -5.83 34.86 -13.92
N GLU A 223 -5.81 35.87 -13.07
CA GLU A 223 -5.43 35.77 -11.64
C GLU A 223 -6.09 34.59 -10.93
N ASP A 224 -5.31 33.99 -10.02
CA ASP A 224 -5.64 32.85 -9.16
C ASP A 224 -6.06 31.55 -9.89
N SER A 225 -5.79 31.46 -11.19
CA SER A 225 -6.08 30.24 -11.95
C SER A 225 -4.91 29.29 -11.88
N MET A 226 -5.06 28.18 -11.15
CA MET A 226 -3.99 27.19 -10.96
C MET A 226 -4.21 25.92 -11.78
N ILE A 227 -3.16 25.44 -12.44
CA ILE A 227 -3.10 24.11 -13.02
C ILE A 227 -2.77 23.11 -11.91
N LYS A 228 -3.69 22.20 -11.60
CA LYS A 228 -3.45 21.09 -10.68
C LYS A 228 -2.98 19.87 -11.45
N TYR A 229 -1.99 19.16 -10.95
CA TYR A 229 -1.42 18.03 -11.67
C TYR A 229 -0.91 16.90 -10.80
N TYR A 230 -0.86 15.72 -11.42
CA TYR A 230 -0.27 14.50 -10.88
C TYR A 230 0.66 13.90 -11.92
N VAL A 231 1.88 13.56 -11.51
CA VAL A 231 2.88 12.85 -12.29
C VAL A 231 3.03 11.45 -11.72
N THR A 232 2.91 10.44 -12.59
CA THR A 232 3.23 9.05 -12.27
C THR A 232 4.52 8.68 -12.98
N ASN A 233 5.45 8.06 -12.26
CA ASN A 233 6.60 7.42 -12.87
C ASN A 233 6.20 6.07 -13.47
N LEU A 234 6.62 5.80 -14.70
CA LEU A 234 6.35 4.56 -15.43
C LEU A 234 7.61 3.69 -15.59
N TRP A 235 8.79 4.22 -15.23
CA TRP A 235 10.06 3.51 -15.29
C TRP A 235 10.90 3.81 -14.05
N TRP A 236 11.41 2.77 -13.39
CA TRP A 236 12.17 2.86 -12.15
C TRP A 236 13.53 2.21 -12.33
N GLU A 237 14.58 2.92 -11.92
CA GLU A 237 15.91 2.36 -11.67
C GLU A 237 16.19 2.50 -10.16
N GLU A 238 16.56 1.40 -9.50
CA GLU A 238 16.64 1.32 -8.02
C GLU A 238 17.58 2.37 -7.40
N GLU A 239 18.56 2.87 -8.17
CA GLU A 239 19.53 3.88 -7.74
C GLU A 239 18.91 5.30 -7.61
N GLU A 240 17.71 5.55 -8.16
CA GLU A 240 17.08 6.88 -8.21
C GLU A 240 16.25 7.25 -6.95
N TYR A 241 15.85 6.29 -6.12
CA TYR A 241 14.98 6.53 -4.96
C TYR A 241 15.72 7.18 -3.78
N GLU A 242 16.99 6.81 -3.57
CA GLU A 242 17.85 7.36 -2.51
C GLU A 242 18.16 8.85 -2.73
N ALA A 243 18.28 9.29 -3.99
CA ALA A 243 18.65 10.67 -4.32
C ALA A 243 17.51 11.69 -4.17
N VAL A 244 16.24 11.24 -4.19
CA VAL A 244 15.06 12.13 -4.13
C VAL A 244 14.48 12.19 -2.72
N HIS A 245 14.87 11.28 -1.81
CA HIS A 245 14.29 11.15 -0.46
C HIS A 245 15.33 11.24 0.68
N GLN A 246 16.55 11.71 0.41
CA GLN A 246 17.47 12.31 1.39
C GLN A 246 17.26 13.82 1.46
#